data_AF-A0A954KYX5-F1
#
_entry.id   AF-A0A954KYX5-F1
#
_cell.length_a   1.000
_cell.length_b   1.000
_cell.length_c   1.000
_cell.angle_alpha   90.00
_cell.angle_beta   90.00
_cell.angle_gamma   90.00
#
_symmetry.space_group_name_H-M   'P 1'
#
loop_
_entity.id
_entity.type
_entity.pdbx_description
1 polymer ?
#
loop_
_entity_poly.entity_id
_entity_poly.type
_entity_poly.pdbx_seq_one_letter_code
_entity_poly.pdbx_strand_id
1 'polypeptide(L)' 'MTAADSDILDDLFHSCAFRAFVEVAIESGRLPCVERTKYRAYQHYETDLAAKNAGKNRSLSPGLPASAA' A
#
# COMPACT_ATOMS: atom_id res chain seq x y z
N MET A 1 18.64 -7.47 -10.71
CA MET A 1 18.22 -6.50 -9.70
C MET A 1 18.94 -5.19 -10.00
N THR A 2 18.34 -4.32 -10.81
CA THR A 2 18.95 -3.02 -11.14
C THR A 2 18.54 -1.97 -10.11
N ALA A 3 19.28 -0.87 -9.95
CA ALA A 3 18.92 0.19 -9.00
C ALA A 3 17.52 0.78 -9.28
N ALA A 4 17.07 0.74 -10.54
CA ALA A 4 15.72 1.15 -10.94
C ALA A 4 14.63 0.18 -10.47
N ASP A 5 14.89 -1.13 -10.39
CA ASP A 5 13.91 -2.10 -9.85
C ASP A 5 13.58 -1.81 -8.38
N SER A 6 14.57 -1.38 -7.60
CA SER A 6 14.37 -1.05 -6.18
C SER A 6 13.61 0.25 -6.01
N ASP A 7 13.88 1.27 -6.83
CA ASP A 7 13.19 2.57 -6.81
C ASP A 7 11.73 2.47 -7.27
N ILE A 8 11.47 1.67 -8.32
CA ILE A 8 10.12 1.39 -8.81
C ILE A 8 9.30 0.73 -7.69
N LEU A 9 9.84 -0.29 -7.00
CA LEU A 9 9.14 -0.99 -5.92
C LEU A 9 9.09 -0.22 -4.58
N ASP A 10 9.93 0.80 -4.40
CA ASP A 10 9.93 1.66 -3.20
C ASP A 10 8.66 2.52 -3.15
N ASP A 11 8.13 2.91 -4.31
CA ASP A 11 6.85 3.56 -4.38
C ASP A 11 5.72 2.59 -3.98
N LEU A 12 4.94 3.01 -2.97
CA LEU A 12 3.86 2.22 -2.37
C LEU A 12 2.90 1.66 -3.43
N PHE A 13 2.69 2.38 -4.53
CA PHE A 13 1.79 1.94 -5.58
C PHE A 13 2.33 0.72 -6.34
N HIS A 14 3.63 0.68 -6.67
CA HIS A 14 4.20 -0.42 -7.45
C HIS A 14 4.33 -1.71 -6.64
N SER A 15 4.63 -1.61 -5.34
CA SER A 15 4.57 -2.77 -4.45
C SER A 15 3.13 -3.33 -4.35
N CYS A 16 2.13 -2.46 -4.28
CA CYS A 16 0.72 -2.86 -4.36
C CYS A 16 0.35 -3.47 -5.72
N ALA A 17 0.89 -2.93 -6.82
CA ALA A 17 0.66 -3.43 -8.16
C ALA A 17 1.27 -4.83 -8.38
N PHE A 18 2.48 -5.06 -7.87
CA PHE A 18 3.12 -6.37 -7.93
C PHE A 18 2.34 -7.42 -7.12
N ARG A 19 1.92 -7.07 -5.90
CA ARG A 19 1.06 -7.94 -5.09
C ARG A 19 -0.25 -8.28 -5.80
N ALA A 20 -0.93 -7.28 -6.36
CA ALA A 20 -2.16 -7.49 -7.11
C ALA A 20 -1.96 -8.41 -8.32
N PHE A 21 -0.86 -8.23 -9.06
CA PHE A 21 -0.52 -9.08 -10.21
C PHE A 21 -0.42 -10.55 -9.80
N VAL A 22 0.33 -10.84 -8.73
CA VAL A 22 0.53 -12.20 -8.22
C VAL A 22 -0.80 -12.80 -7.77
N GLU A 23 -1.61 -12.06 -7.01
CA GLU A 23 -2.92 -12.53 -6.52
C GLU A 23 -3.88 -12.85 -7.68
N VAL A 24 -3.99 -11.97 -8.68
CA VAL A 24 -4.88 -12.22 -9.85
C VAL A 24 -4.38 -13.41 -10.68
N ALA A 25 -3.06 -13.56 -10.81
CA ALA A 25 -2.46 -14.68 -11.54
C ALA A 25 -2.75 -16.03 -10.86
N ILE A 26 -2.62 -16.09 -9.53
CA ILE A 26 -2.91 -17.29 -8.73
C ILE A 26 -4.38 -17.67 -8.83
N GLU A 27 -5.30 -16.71 -8.64
CA GLU A 27 -6.73 -16.99 -8.69
C GLU A 27 -7.23 -17.42 -10.07
N SER A 28 -6.67 -16.82 -11.13
CA SER A 28 -7.13 -17.08 -12.50
C SER A 28 -6.44 -18.30 -13.11
N GLY A 29 -5.32 -18.76 -12.52
CA GLY A 29 -4.46 -19.81 -13.08
C GLY A 29 -3.89 -19.46 -14.46
N ARG A 30 -3.91 -18.17 -14.84
CA ARG A 30 -3.58 -17.64 -16.17
C ARG A 30 -2.93 -16.28 -16.03
N LEU A 31 -2.37 -15.79 -17.15
CA LEU A 31 -1.83 -14.43 -17.21
C LEU A 31 -2.92 -13.42 -16.80
N PRO A 32 -2.66 -12.56 -15.80
CA PRO A 32 -3.69 -11.70 -15.24
C PRO A 32 -4.07 -10.57 -16.21
N CYS A 33 -5.37 -10.25 -16.27
CA CYS A 33 -5.85 -9.14 -17.07
C CYS A 33 -5.42 -7.81 -16.46
N VAL A 34 -4.85 -6.92 -17.28
CA VAL A 34 -4.31 -5.61 -16.86
C VAL A 34 -5.31 -4.81 -16.02
N GLU A 35 -6.57 -4.72 -16.46
CA GLU A 35 -7.60 -3.94 -15.76
C GLU A 35 -7.95 -4.53 -14.38
N ARG A 36 -7.99 -5.86 -14.26
CA ARG A 36 -8.27 -6.54 -12.99
C ARG A 36 -7.10 -6.38 -12.01
N THR A 37 -5.87 -6.45 -12.51
CA THR A 37 -4.66 -6.17 -11.73
C THR A 37 -4.63 -4.74 -11.24
N LYS A 38 -4.93 -3.76 -12.10
CA LYS A 38 -4.98 -2.34 -11.71
C LYS A 38 -6.03 -2.08 -10.64
N TYR A 39 -7.24 -2.60 -10.82
CA TYR A 39 -8.32 -2.43 -9.83
C TYR A 39 -7.87 -2.93 -8.44
N ARG A 40 -7.29 -4.13 -8.38
CA ARG A 40 -6.74 -4.66 -7.13
C ARG A 40 -5.56 -3.88 -6.58
N ALA A 41 -4.68 -3.39 -7.44
CA ALA A 41 -3.56 -2.56 -7.03
C ALA A 41 -4.04 -1.30 -6.32
N TYR A 42 -5.07 -0.63 -6.85
CA TYR A 42 -5.70 0.53 -6.21
C TYR A 42 -6.33 0.18 -4.86
N GLN A 43 -7.05 -0.94 -4.74
CA GLN A 43 -7.63 -1.36 -3.46
C GLN A 43 -6.55 -1.57 -2.38
N HIS A 44 -5.44 -2.22 -2.73
CA HIS A 44 -4.30 -2.39 -1.82
C HIS A 44 -3.66 -1.05 -1.48
N TYR A 45 -3.43 -0.21 -2.48
CA TYR A 45 -2.83 1.10 -2.29
C TYR A 45 -3.65 2.00 -1.35
N GLU A 46 -4.96 2.10 -1.54
CA GLU A 46 -5.84 2.89 -0.69
C GLU A 46 -5.86 2.39 0.75
N THR A 47 -5.86 1.06 0.94
CA THR A 47 -5.83 0.42 2.26
C THR A 47 -4.52 0.73 2.99
N ASP A 48 -3.39 0.56 2.31
CA ASP A 48 -2.06 0.77 2.88
C ASP A 48 -1.78 2.28 3.12
N LEU A 49 -2.27 3.14 2.24
CA LEU A 49 -2.21 4.60 2.39
C LEU A 49 -3.04 5.05 3.59
N ALA A 50 -4.25 4.52 3.77
CA ALA A 50 -5.08 4.79 4.94
C ALA A 50 -4.39 4.32 6.23
N ALA A 51 -3.76 3.14 6.23
CA ALA A 51 -3.00 2.63 7.37
C ALA A 51 -1.78 3.51 7.70
N LYS A 52 -1.00 3.94 6.70
CA LYS A 52 0.13 4.87 6.87
C LYS A 52 -0.32 6.21 7.45
N ASN A 53 -1.42 6.77 6.94
CA ASN A 53 -1.97 8.04 7.43
C ASN A 53 -2.55 7.92 8.84
N ALA A 54 -3.23 6.82 9.16
CA ALA A 54 -3.72 6.55 10.52
C ALA A 54 -2.57 6.41 11.53
N GLY A 55 -1.49 5.73 11.16
CA GLY A 55 -0.29 5.61 11.99
C GLY A 55 0.40 6.95 12.22
N LYS A 56 0.45 7.81 11.19
CA LYS A 56 1.06 9.14 11.28
C LYS A 56 0.27 10.11 12.17
N ASN A 57 -1.06 10.03 12.14
CA ASN A 57 -1.92 10.80 13.05
C ASN A 57 -1.74 10.39 14.51
N ARG A 58 -1.44 9.11 14.79
CA ARG A 58 -1.20 8.64 16.17
C ARG A 58 0.07 9.24 16.78
N SER A 59 1.10 9.44 15.97
CA SER A 59 2.37 10.07 16.36
C SER A 59 2.28 11.57 16.57
N LEU A 60 1.20 12.22 16.10
CA LEU A 60 0.94 13.65 16.19
C LEU A 60 0.04 14.04 17.36
N SER A 61 -0.23 13.12 18.30
CA SER A 61 -0.92 13.46 19.55
C SER A 61 -0.01 14.36 20.39
N PRO A 62 -0.25 15.69 20.51
CA PRO A 62 0.43 16.50 21.49
C PRO A 62 -0.15 16.10 22.83
N GLY A 63 0.68 15.62 23.75
CA GLY A 63 0.29 15.50 25.14
C GLY A 63 -0.24 16.85 25.62
N LEU A 64 -1.52 16.91 26.00
CA LEU A 64 -2.08 18.01 26.77
C LEU A 64 -2.47 17.48 28.16
N PRO A 65 -2.27 18.28 29.22
CA PRO A 65 -1.80 17.80 30.51
C PRO A 65 -2.93 17.31 31.40
N ALA A 66 -2.60 16.32 32.23
CA ALA A 66 -3.39 16.00 33.41
C ALA A 66 -3.37 17.21 34.35
N SER A 67 -4.51 17.91 34.41
CA SER A 67 -5.16 18.46 35.60
C SER A 67 -4.24 18.79 36.79
N ALA A 68 -4.05 20.08 37.04
CA ALA A 68 -3.76 20.59 38.38
C ALA A 68 -4.96 21.48 38.78
N ALA A 69 -5.78 20.94 39.67
CA ALA A 69 -6.82 21.63 40.41
C ALA A 69 -6.24 22.36 41.61
#